data_AF-A0A067TMG6-F1
#
_entry.id   AF-A0A067TMG6-F1
#
_cell.length_a   1.000
_cell.length_b   1.000
_cell.length_c   1.000
_cell.angle_alpha   90.00
_cell.angle_beta   90.00
_cell.angle_gamma   90.00
#
_symmetry.space_group_name_H-M   'P 1'
#
loop_
_entity.id
_entity.type
_entity.pdbx_description
1 polymer ?
#
loop_
_entity_poly.entity_id
_entity_poly.type
_entity_poly.pdbx_seq_one_letter_code
_entity_poly.pdbx_strand_id
1 'polypeptide(L)'
;MTTYVNGGCHCDLNTFRVAFDTASLPISEYLCHCNTCRHSSGQLAVHQVSISGVPLTRIPKSSSRSPSPSPRGSEYGYHDESGHRNGGGNRNGHGAALLAPPSIQITYPEIPFHLGDLTSYRTSPDVTRYFCTSCSAHLFCVDHIAPGEDAWAVAAGALERTEGIVKIGYHIWVGDTLDGGLAEQLRAIDGVQLTRYKESKGSEELPVGWVAQSILDLRKGGAETGSANEEQLQAHCHCGAVTFAITRPSDASREPTSAYPDLLCPYDVSHLSKIANSQDEKWWLRPPHSVTPTKYLAGHCMCRSCRLNSGFEVQSWAYIPLGNIVAPHTDVPICLEDESQRPSGLKQYISSPGKYREFCGTCGASAFWWQAGVPDLVSVSVGLFDENNDGARAERWLEWHKARVSFQEKALSRGMAKGLEDGLKLT
;
A
#
# COMPACT_ATOMS: atom_id res chain seq x y z
N MET A 1 17.87 -11.05 23.06
CA MET A 1 17.84 -12.02 21.94
C MET A 1 17.39 -11.24 20.71
N THR A 2 17.88 -11.58 19.52
CA THR A 2 17.56 -10.81 18.31
C THR A 2 16.69 -11.66 17.39
N THR A 3 15.58 -11.10 16.93
CA THR A 3 14.73 -11.69 15.91
C THR A 3 15.03 -11.04 14.57
N TYR A 4 15.46 -11.83 13.59
CA TYR A 4 15.66 -11.33 12.23
C TYR A 4 14.44 -11.59 11.35
N VAL A 5 14.14 -10.63 10.49
CA VAL A 5 13.08 -10.74 9.48
C VAL A 5 13.67 -10.29 8.15
N ASN A 6 13.45 -11.08 7.10
CA ASN A 6 13.82 -10.68 5.75
C ASN A 6 12.79 -9.73 5.17
N GLY A 7 13.21 -8.92 4.22
CA GLY A 7 12.32 -8.09 3.42
C GLY A 7 12.84 -7.89 2.01
N GLY A 8 12.04 -7.23 1.19
CA GLY A 8 12.42 -6.89 -0.17
C GLY A 8 11.38 -6.05 -0.90
N CYS A 9 11.69 -5.72 -2.15
CA CYS A 9 10.85 -4.95 -3.06
C CYS A 9 10.24 -5.82 -4.17
N HIS A 10 9.35 -5.25 -4.98
CA HIS A 10 8.66 -5.96 -6.05
C HIS A 10 9.59 -6.53 -7.14
N CYS A 11 10.64 -5.79 -7.51
CA CYS A 11 11.56 -6.16 -8.58
C CYS A 11 12.69 -7.09 -8.12
N ASP A 12 12.73 -7.47 -6.84
CA ASP A 12 13.74 -8.33 -6.21
C ASP A 12 15.20 -7.80 -6.28
N LEU A 13 15.45 -6.60 -6.83
CA LEU A 13 16.78 -5.98 -6.83
C LEU A 13 17.27 -5.66 -5.41
N ASN A 14 16.34 -5.32 -4.52
CA ASN A 14 16.63 -5.02 -3.13
C ASN A 14 16.00 -6.10 -2.25
N THR A 15 16.86 -6.97 -1.69
CA THR A 15 16.48 -7.93 -0.65
C THR A 15 17.41 -7.76 0.55
N PHE A 16 16.83 -7.74 1.74
CA PHE A 16 17.53 -7.36 2.96
C PHE A 16 17.04 -8.18 4.14
N ARG A 17 17.71 -7.98 5.27
CA ARG A 17 17.33 -8.52 6.57
C ARG A 17 17.36 -7.39 7.60
N VAL A 18 16.39 -7.33 8.49
CA VAL A 18 16.36 -6.38 9.61
C VAL A 18 16.33 -7.14 10.94
N ALA A 19 16.83 -6.48 11.98
CA ALA A 19 16.85 -7.01 13.33
C ALA A 19 15.79 -6.31 14.19
N PHE A 20 15.17 -7.07 15.08
CA PHE A 20 14.33 -6.56 16.15
C PHE A 20 14.77 -7.15 17.48
N ASP A 21 14.63 -6.38 18.56
CA ASP A 21 14.78 -6.91 19.91
C ASP A 21 13.64 -7.88 20.22
N THR A 22 13.97 -9.17 20.43
CA THR A 22 13.00 -10.22 20.70
C THR A 22 12.15 -9.93 21.94
N ALA A 23 12.70 -9.25 22.95
CA ALA A 23 11.95 -8.95 24.18
C ALA A 23 10.83 -7.91 23.96
N SER A 24 10.92 -7.12 22.89
CA SER A 24 9.97 -6.06 22.55
C SER A 24 8.86 -6.53 21.59
N LEU A 25 8.84 -7.81 21.21
CA LEU A 25 7.87 -8.34 20.23
C LEU A 25 6.56 -8.83 20.89
N PRO A 26 5.40 -8.63 20.23
CA PRO A 26 5.22 -7.86 18.99
C PRO A 26 5.30 -6.35 19.25
N ILE A 27 6.06 -5.63 18.41
CA ILE A 27 6.20 -4.19 18.48
C ILE A 27 4.88 -3.54 18.10
N SER A 28 4.38 -2.64 18.95
CA SER A 28 3.16 -1.88 18.69
C SER A 28 3.51 -0.51 18.11
N GLU A 29 3.31 -0.33 16.81
CA GLU A 29 3.64 0.93 16.12
C GLU A 29 2.42 1.62 15.54
N TYR A 30 2.63 2.85 15.11
CA TYR A 30 1.60 3.70 14.55
C TYR A 30 1.37 3.47 13.04
N LEU A 31 0.17 3.82 12.58
CA LEU A 31 -0.09 4.22 11.20
C LEU A 31 -0.07 5.75 11.10
N CYS A 32 0.84 6.30 10.30
CA CYS A 32 0.99 7.74 10.13
C CYS A 32 0.20 8.25 8.92
N HIS A 33 -0.62 9.29 9.13
CA HIS A 33 -1.48 9.89 8.12
C HIS A 33 -1.07 11.29 7.67
N CYS A 34 0.09 11.80 8.13
CA CYS A 34 0.51 13.16 7.81
C CYS A 34 0.66 13.38 6.30
N ASN A 35 0.50 14.63 5.87
CA ASN A 35 0.55 14.96 4.43
C ASN A 35 1.93 14.66 3.83
N THR A 36 3.02 14.87 4.58
CA THR A 36 4.36 14.46 4.13
C THR A 36 4.42 12.96 3.78
N CYS A 37 3.89 12.08 4.63
CA CYS A 37 3.87 10.64 4.38
C CYS A 37 2.95 10.29 3.20
N ARG A 38 1.76 10.88 3.13
CA ARG A 38 0.80 10.64 2.06
C ARG A 38 1.37 11.02 0.69
N HIS A 39 1.80 12.27 0.55
CA HIS A 39 2.27 12.82 -0.71
C HIS A 39 3.66 12.31 -1.11
N SER A 40 4.50 11.82 -0.18
CA SER A 40 5.79 11.20 -0.54
C SER A 40 5.69 9.71 -0.92
N SER A 41 4.61 9.03 -0.54
CA SER A 41 4.43 7.59 -0.80
C SER A 41 3.29 7.25 -1.77
N GLY A 42 2.31 8.15 -1.93
CA GLY A 42 1.05 7.86 -2.62
C GLY A 42 0.07 7.01 -1.81
N GLN A 43 0.34 6.77 -0.52
CA GLN A 43 -0.55 6.02 0.38
C GLN A 43 -1.45 6.95 1.20
N LEU A 44 -2.61 6.46 1.66
CA LEU A 44 -3.42 7.21 2.63
C LEU A 44 -2.82 7.21 4.04
N ALA A 45 -2.04 6.17 4.37
CA ALA A 45 -1.27 6.07 5.59
C ALA A 45 -0.07 5.17 5.37
N VAL A 46 1.01 5.38 6.13
CA VAL A 46 2.22 4.56 6.07
C VAL A 46 2.48 3.88 7.41
N HIS A 47 2.95 2.64 7.35
CA HIS A 47 3.36 1.85 8.51
C HIS A 47 4.88 1.67 8.46
N GLN A 48 5.58 2.43 9.29
CA GLN A 48 7.02 2.34 9.49
C GLN A 48 7.27 1.68 10.84
N VAL A 49 8.24 0.78 10.89
CA VAL A 49 8.52 -0.04 12.07
C VAL A 49 9.96 0.15 12.47
N SER A 50 10.20 0.65 13.68
CA SER A 50 11.52 0.82 14.23
C SER A 50 12.30 -0.50 14.24
N ILE A 51 13.53 -0.49 13.74
CA ILE A 51 14.44 -1.66 13.73
C ILE A 51 15.63 -1.45 14.65
N SER A 52 16.26 -2.53 15.08
CA SER A 52 17.49 -2.48 15.86
C SER A 52 18.71 -2.33 14.95
N GLY A 53 19.40 -1.20 15.06
CA GLY A 53 20.58 -0.89 14.25
C GLY A 53 20.22 -0.52 12.81
N VAL A 54 21.03 -0.98 11.85
CA VAL A 54 20.87 -0.69 10.42
C VAL A 54 20.30 -1.90 9.67
N PRO A 55 19.69 -1.71 8.48
CA PRO A 55 19.35 -2.84 7.63
C PRO A 55 20.62 -3.62 7.25
N LEU A 56 20.48 -4.94 7.16
CA LEU A 56 21.57 -5.88 6.90
C LEU A 56 21.40 -6.55 5.54
N THR A 57 22.54 -6.91 4.94
CA THR A 57 22.59 -7.73 3.73
C THR A 57 21.96 -9.09 4.01
N ARG A 58 21.05 -9.52 3.13
CA ARG A 58 20.46 -10.86 3.19
C ARG A 58 21.51 -11.89 2.78
N ILE A 59 21.84 -12.82 3.68
CA ILE A 59 22.73 -13.93 3.34
C ILE A 59 21.93 -14.95 2.52
N PRO A 60 22.35 -15.29 1.29
CA PRO A 60 21.72 -16.35 0.53
C PRO A 60 21.80 -17.64 1.34
N LYS A 61 20.71 -18.41 1.41
CA LYS A 61 20.81 -19.79 1.92
C LYS A 61 21.84 -20.50 1.04
N SER A 62 22.91 -21.04 1.61
CA SER A 62 23.85 -21.86 0.83
C SER A 62 23.06 -23.00 0.20
N SER A 63 22.91 -22.96 -1.12
CA SER A 63 22.23 -24.01 -1.86
C SER A 63 23.13 -25.24 -1.87
N SER A 64 22.95 -26.15 -0.91
CA SER A 64 23.52 -27.51 -1.00
C SER A 64 22.76 -28.40 -1.99
N ARG A 65 22.06 -27.82 -2.96
CA ARG A 65 21.42 -28.55 -4.06
C ARG A 65 21.74 -27.89 -5.39
N SER A 66 22.39 -28.66 -6.24
CA SER A 66 22.65 -28.39 -7.65
C SER A 66 21.36 -27.96 -8.37
N PRO A 67 21.46 -27.09 -9.39
CA PRO A 67 20.30 -26.57 -10.09
C PRO A 67 19.60 -27.69 -10.85
N SER A 68 18.37 -28.02 -10.44
CA SER A 68 17.42 -28.72 -11.28
C SER A 68 16.64 -27.65 -12.08
N PRO A 69 16.45 -27.82 -13.39
CA PRO A 69 15.68 -26.85 -14.17
C PRO A 69 14.23 -26.86 -13.68
N SER A 70 13.75 -25.69 -13.29
CA SER A 70 12.36 -25.47 -12.89
C SER A 70 11.43 -25.72 -14.09
N PRO A 71 10.36 -26.53 -13.95
CA PRO A 71 9.33 -26.57 -14.98
C PRO A 71 8.50 -25.30 -14.88
N ARG A 72 8.41 -24.55 -15.99
CA ARG A 72 7.26 -23.71 -16.27
C ARG A 72 6.04 -24.63 -16.27
N GLY A 73 5.10 -24.43 -15.35
CA GLY A 73 3.90 -25.24 -15.23
C GLY A 73 2.78 -24.45 -14.59
N SER A 74 1.73 -24.26 -15.37
CA SER A 74 0.40 -23.74 -15.04
C SER A 74 -0.16 -24.18 -13.69
N GLU A 75 -0.62 -23.22 -12.88
CA GLU A 75 -1.48 -23.47 -11.71
C GLU A 75 -2.90 -23.80 -12.16
N TYR A 76 -3.22 -25.09 -12.34
CA TYR A 76 -4.56 -25.67 -12.12
C TYR A 76 -4.39 -27.16 -11.85
N GLY A 77 -4.70 -27.61 -10.63
CA GLY A 77 -4.63 -29.03 -10.26
C GLY A 77 -5.04 -29.26 -8.81
N TYR A 78 -6.31 -29.63 -8.61
CA TYR A 78 -6.85 -30.13 -7.35
C TYR A 78 -6.25 -31.51 -7.02
N HIS A 79 -5.89 -31.73 -5.74
CA HIS A 79 -5.64 -33.07 -5.21
C HIS A 79 -6.48 -33.32 -3.96
N ASP A 80 -7.16 -34.45 -3.99
CA ASP A 80 -7.95 -35.07 -2.93
C ASP A 80 -7.25 -36.37 -2.45
N GLU A 81 -7.68 -36.81 -1.26
CA GLU A 81 -7.64 -38.14 -0.65
C GLU A 81 -6.41 -38.60 0.15
N SER A 82 -6.62 -38.56 1.47
CA SER A 82 -6.62 -39.64 2.47
C SER A 82 -5.83 -40.95 2.26
N GLY A 83 -5.17 -41.43 3.33
CA GLY A 83 -4.61 -42.79 3.42
C GLY A 83 -4.11 -43.15 4.82
N HIS A 84 -4.46 -44.36 5.28
CA HIS A 84 -4.46 -44.88 6.65
C HIS A 84 -3.13 -45.39 7.26
N ARG A 85 -3.07 -45.31 8.61
CA ARG A 85 -2.60 -46.25 9.67
C ARG A 85 -1.47 -47.28 9.43
N ASN A 86 -0.56 -47.32 10.43
CA ASN A 86 -0.20 -48.42 11.37
C ASN A 86 1.31 -48.74 11.47
N GLY A 87 1.78 -48.94 12.70
CA GLY A 87 3.05 -49.63 12.98
C GLY A 87 3.64 -49.33 14.35
N GLY A 88 3.32 -50.16 15.34
CA GLY A 88 3.90 -50.11 16.69
C GLY A 88 5.31 -50.69 16.77
N GLY A 89 6.06 -50.28 17.80
CA GLY A 89 7.38 -50.81 18.12
C GLY A 89 7.86 -50.33 19.48
N ASN A 90 7.67 -51.18 20.50
CA ASN A 90 8.11 -51.01 21.87
C ASN A 90 9.60 -51.36 22.02
N ARG A 91 10.43 -50.48 22.60
CA ARG A 91 11.75 -50.84 23.18
C ARG A 91 12.10 -49.97 24.39
N ASN A 92 12.21 -50.63 25.54
CA ASN A 92 12.87 -50.15 26.75
C ASN A 92 14.38 -49.95 26.52
N GLY A 93 14.97 -48.93 27.15
CA GLY A 93 16.42 -48.75 27.18
C GLY A 93 16.88 -47.56 28.02
N HIS A 94 17.32 -47.86 29.24
CA HIS A 94 18.25 -47.17 30.15
C HIS A 94 18.57 -45.67 29.97
N GLY A 95 18.43 -44.94 31.08
CA GLY A 95 18.85 -43.56 31.24
C GLY A 95 20.35 -43.36 31.02
N ALA A 96 20.66 -42.50 30.06
CA ALA A 96 21.93 -41.79 29.96
C ALA A 96 21.59 -40.30 30.10
N ALA A 97 22.24 -39.62 31.04
CA ALA A 97 22.15 -38.17 31.16
C ALA A 97 22.66 -37.54 29.87
N LEU A 98 21.73 -37.02 29.05
CA LEU A 98 22.03 -36.25 27.87
C LEU A 98 22.73 -34.96 28.32
N LEU A 99 24.05 -34.92 28.15
CA LEU A 99 24.78 -33.65 28.14
C LEU A 99 24.11 -32.78 27.08
N ALA A 100 23.67 -31.57 27.47
CA ALA A 100 23.10 -30.62 26.54
C ALA A 100 24.06 -30.45 25.35
N PRO A 101 23.59 -30.60 24.10
CA PRO A 101 24.46 -30.44 22.95
C PRO A 101 25.08 -29.04 22.99
N PRO A 102 26.39 -28.91 22.73
CA PRO A 102 27.03 -27.60 22.68
C PRO A 102 26.28 -26.75 21.67
N SER A 103 25.74 -25.63 22.13
CA SER A 103 25.12 -24.63 21.27
C SER A 103 26.21 -23.98 20.44
N ILE A 104 26.49 -24.53 19.26
CA ILE A 104 27.25 -23.84 18.23
C ILE A 104 26.39 -22.66 17.78
N GLN A 105 26.62 -21.49 18.38
CA GLN A 105 26.08 -20.24 17.86
C GLN A 105 26.85 -19.91 16.58
N ILE A 106 26.28 -20.29 15.43
CA ILE A 106 26.75 -19.80 14.14
C ILE A 106 26.32 -18.32 14.06
N THR A 107 27.19 -17.42 14.50
CA THR A 107 27.03 -15.98 14.30
C THR A 107 27.55 -15.66 12.90
N TYR A 108 26.62 -15.49 11.96
CA TYR A 108 26.97 -14.89 10.68
C TYR A 108 27.30 -13.41 10.88
N PRO A 109 28.32 -12.86 10.20
CA PRO A 109 28.63 -11.44 10.31
C PRO A 109 27.42 -10.61 9.87
N GLU A 110 27.08 -9.59 10.67
CA GLU A 110 26.07 -8.60 10.33
C GLU A 110 26.69 -7.58 9.39
N ILE A 111 26.52 -7.82 8.09
CA ILE A 111 27.01 -6.92 7.04
C ILE A 111 25.91 -5.90 6.76
N PRO A 112 26.16 -4.58 6.88
CA PRO A 112 25.19 -3.55 6.51
C PRO A 112 24.68 -3.71 5.08
N PHE A 113 23.42 -3.38 4.85
CA PHE A 113 22.81 -3.40 3.51
C PHE A 113 23.36 -2.25 2.65
N HIS A 114 23.65 -2.53 1.38
CA HIS A 114 24.15 -1.52 0.45
C HIS A 114 22.98 -0.72 -0.15
N LEU A 115 22.97 0.60 0.07
CA LEU A 115 21.87 1.48 -0.33
C LEU A 115 21.94 1.98 -1.78
N GLY A 116 22.96 1.61 -2.56
CA GLY A 116 23.21 2.20 -3.89
C GLY A 116 22.14 1.94 -4.96
N ASP A 117 21.30 0.91 -4.78
CA ASP A 117 20.15 0.60 -5.65
C ASP A 117 18.83 1.24 -5.16
N LEU A 118 18.94 2.11 -4.14
CA LEU A 118 17.86 2.91 -3.60
C LEU A 118 18.06 4.38 -3.93
N THR A 119 16.95 5.07 -4.15
CA THR A 119 16.91 6.53 -4.19
C THR A 119 16.69 7.04 -2.79
N SER A 120 17.55 7.94 -2.31
CA SER A 120 17.35 8.68 -1.06
C SER A 120 16.54 9.94 -1.32
N TYR A 121 15.54 10.20 -0.48
CA TYR A 121 14.74 11.42 -0.51
C TYR A 121 14.68 12.05 0.89
N ARG A 122 15.26 13.25 1.02
CA ARG A 122 15.20 14.03 2.26
C ARG A 122 13.84 14.71 2.34
N THR A 123 12.89 14.11 3.05
CA THR A 123 11.53 14.64 3.25
C THR A 123 11.50 15.88 4.14
N SER A 124 12.45 15.99 5.07
CA SER A 124 12.66 17.14 5.95
C SER A 124 14.15 17.21 6.35
N PRO A 125 14.62 18.26 7.02
CA PRO A 125 16.01 18.31 7.50
C PRO A 125 16.42 17.06 8.30
N ASP A 126 15.48 16.50 9.07
CA ASP A 126 15.75 15.42 10.03
C ASP A 126 15.30 14.04 9.55
N VAL A 127 14.69 13.92 8.36
CA VAL A 127 14.13 12.64 7.89
C VAL A 127 14.53 12.33 6.45
N THR A 128 15.21 11.20 6.26
CA THR A 128 15.54 10.63 4.94
C THR A 128 14.77 9.34 4.69
N ARG A 129 14.13 9.24 3.53
CA ARG A 129 13.41 8.05 3.06
C ARG A 129 14.18 7.37 1.94
N TYR A 130 14.20 6.05 1.94
CA TYR A 130 14.82 5.25 0.90
C TYR A 130 13.79 4.36 0.21
N PHE A 131 13.73 4.48 -1.12
CA PHE A 131 12.85 3.66 -1.94
C PHE A 131 13.61 3.05 -3.12
N CYS A 132 13.14 1.91 -3.61
CA CYS A 132 13.76 1.24 -4.76
C CYS A 132 13.68 2.14 -6.01
N THR A 133 14.85 2.41 -6.61
CA THR A 133 14.94 3.27 -7.80
C THR A 133 14.17 2.73 -9.00
N SER A 134 13.97 1.40 -9.07
CA SER A 134 13.31 0.72 -10.18
C SER A 134 11.80 0.59 -9.99
N CYS A 135 11.34 0.10 -8.83
CA CYS A 135 9.92 -0.25 -8.62
C CYS A 135 9.20 0.57 -7.55
N SER A 136 9.76 1.71 -7.12
CA SER A 136 9.19 2.66 -6.15
C SER A 136 8.98 2.17 -4.71
N ALA A 137 9.31 0.92 -4.39
CA ALA A 137 9.03 0.36 -3.08
C ALA A 137 9.76 1.14 -1.98
N HIS A 138 9.04 1.80 -1.09
CA HIS A 138 9.61 2.40 0.11
C HIS A 138 10.11 1.27 1.01
N LEU A 139 11.38 1.32 1.41
CA LEU A 139 12.01 0.26 2.20
C LEU A 139 12.38 0.75 3.60
N PHE A 140 13.00 1.93 3.68
CA PHE A 140 13.53 2.45 4.93
C PHE A 140 13.18 3.93 5.14
N CYS A 141 13.02 4.30 6.41
CA CYS A 141 12.94 5.68 6.86
C CYS A 141 14.02 5.87 7.94
N VAL A 142 14.72 6.99 7.90
CA VAL A 142 15.80 7.32 8.82
C VAL A 142 15.53 8.67 9.44
N ASP A 143 15.37 8.67 10.76
CA ASP A 143 15.27 9.88 11.56
C ASP A 143 16.68 10.22 12.09
N HIS A 144 17.17 11.41 11.74
CA HIS A 144 18.48 11.94 12.13
C HIS A 144 18.36 12.67 13.47
N ILE A 145 18.43 11.93 14.58
CA ILE A 145 18.16 12.45 15.93
C ILE A 145 19.23 13.46 16.37
N ALA A 146 20.49 13.10 16.14
CA ALA A 146 21.65 13.93 16.43
C ALA A 146 22.79 13.60 15.45
N PRO A 147 23.85 14.42 15.35
CA PRO A 147 24.99 14.11 14.47
C PRO A 147 25.60 12.73 14.80
N GLY A 148 25.45 11.79 13.87
CA GLY A 148 25.94 10.40 14.03
C GLY A 148 24.99 9.46 14.76
N GLU A 149 23.78 9.91 15.11
CA GLU A 149 22.74 9.11 15.76
C GLU A 149 21.50 9.05 14.86
N ASP A 150 21.39 7.94 14.13
CA ASP A 150 20.27 7.66 13.23
C ASP A 150 19.36 6.57 13.81
N ALA A 151 18.06 6.83 13.84
CA ALA A 151 17.05 5.81 14.08
C ALA A 151 16.48 5.29 12.77
N TRP A 152 16.58 3.98 12.57
CA TRP A 152 16.12 3.32 11.36
C TRP A 152 14.75 2.69 11.57
N ALA A 153 13.89 2.85 10.59
CA ALA A 153 12.64 2.14 10.46
C ALA A 153 12.55 1.43 9.10
N VAL A 154 11.83 0.32 9.06
CA VAL A 154 11.51 -0.43 7.86
C VAL A 154 10.02 -0.27 7.52
N ALA A 155 9.70 -0.15 6.24
CA ALA A 155 8.33 -0.15 5.79
C ALA A 155 7.71 -1.54 6.00
N ALA A 156 6.62 -1.64 6.76
CA ALA A 156 6.06 -2.94 7.16
C ALA A 156 5.65 -3.81 5.97
N GLY A 157 5.22 -3.19 4.87
CA GLY A 157 4.85 -3.89 3.64
C GLY A 157 6.05 -4.51 2.91
N ALA A 158 7.30 -4.08 3.18
CA ALA A 158 8.49 -4.70 2.62
C ALA A 158 8.90 -6.00 3.34
N LEU A 159 8.40 -6.25 4.54
CA LEU A 159 8.75 -7.44 5.32
C LEU A 159 8.15 -8.73 4.73
N GLU A 160 8.86 -9.86 4.84
CA GLU A 160 8.34 -11.18 4.49
C GLU A 160 7.37 -11.72 5.56
N ARG A 161 7.40 -11.18 6.78
CA ARG A 161 6.55 -11.55 7.91
C ARG A 161 6.29 -10.38 8.85
N THR A 162 5.03 -10.11 9.17
CA THR A 162 4.63 -9.16 10.23
C THR A 162 4.03 -9.86 11.45
N GLU A 163 3.43 -11.04 11.29
CA GLU A 163 2.84 -11.81 12.39
C GLU A 163 3.86 -12.11 13.49
N GLY A 164 3.49 -11.80 14.74
CA GLY A 164 4.35 -11.92 15.92
C GLY A 164 5.52 -10.94 15.97
N ILE A 165 5.67 -10.07 14.96
CA ILE A 165 6.75 -9.09 14.88
C ILE A 165 6.20 -7.68 15.13
N VAL A 166 5.15 -7.31 14.41
CA VAL A 166 4.60 -5.96 14.42
C VAL A 166 3.08 -6.02 14.49
N LYS A 167 2.50 -5.12 15.27
CA LYS A 167 1.07 -4.82 15.27
C LYS A 167 0.86 -3.32 15.14
N ILE A 168 -0.21 -2.94 14.45
CA ILE A 168 -0.68 -1.55 14.41
C ILE A 168 -1.43 -1.29 15.71
N GLY A 169 -0.96 -0.34 16.51
CA GLY A 169 -1.56 -0.02 17.81
C GLY A 169 -2.47 1.20 17.80
N TYR A 170 -2.20 2.17 16.93
CA TYR A 170 -2.88 3.47 16.92
C TYR A 170 -2.59 4.23 15.62
N HIS A 171 -3.36 5.29 15.37
CA HIS A 171 -3.15 6.23 14.28
C HIS A 171 -2.57 7.54 14.82
N ILE A 172 -1.66 8.15 14.06
CA ILE A 172 -1.11 9.48 14.34
C ILE A 172 -1.26 10.39 13.14
N TRP A 173 -1.25 11.70 13.38
CA TRP A 173 -1.41 12.76 12.38
C TRP A 173 -2.72 12.63 11.60
N VAL A 174 -3.79 12.17 12.27
CA VAL A 174 -5.12 12.03 11.65
C VAL A 174 -5.69 13.41 11.31
N GLY A 175 -5.32 14.45 12.07
CA GLY A 175 -5.76 15.82 11.82
C GLY A 175 -5.39 16.34 10.43
N ASP A 176 -4.20 16.00 9.92
CA ASP A 176 -3.70 16.40 8.60
C ASP A 176 -4.60 15.92 7.45
N THR A 177 -5.34 14.83 7.65
CA THR A 177 -6.23 14.27 6.62
C THR A 177 -7.49 15.09 6.39
N LEU A 178 -7.82 15.97 7.35
CA LEU A 178 -9.02 16.81 7.39
C LEU A 178 -10.37 16.08 7.40
N ASP A 179 -10.41 14.77 7.20
CA ASP A 179 -11.65 13.97 7.20
C ASP A 179 -11.52 12.64 7.97
N GLY A 180 -10.37 12.38 8.60
CA GLY A 180 -10.06 11.14 9.30
C GLY A 180 -9.27 10.13 8.47
N GLY A 181 -9.10 10.35 7.16
CA GLY A 181 -8.29 9.52 6.26
C GLY A 181 -8.63 8.04 6.35
N LEU A 182 -7.59 7.18 6.32
CA LEU A 182 -7.73 5.73 6.45
C LEU A 182 -8.16 5.31 7.87
N ALA A 183 -7.93 6.14 8.90
CA ALA A 183 -8.30 5.81 10.28
C ALA A 183 -9.83 5.68 10.44
N GLU A 184 -10.58 6.31 9.54
CA GLU A 184 -12.04 6.17 9.45
C GLU A 184 -12.46 4.78 8.97
N GLN A 185 -11.65 4.13 8.14
CA GLN A 185 -11.91 2.84 7.52
C GLN A 185 -11.20 1.69 8.24
N LEU A 186 -10.19 1.97 9.08
CA LEU A 186 -9.47 1.00 9.90
C LEU A 186 -9.62 1.35 11.37
N ARG A 187 -10.79 1.12 11.94
CA ARG A 187 -11.11 1.57 13.33
C ARG A 187 -10.58 0.61 14.39
N ALA A 188 -10.49 -0.68 14.06
CA ALA A 188 -10.09 -1.73 14.98
C ALA A 188 -9.36 -2.85 14.24
N ILE A 189 -8.46 -3.54 14.94
CA ILE A 189 -7.77 -4.75 14.46
C ILE A 189 -7.87 -5.79 15.58
N ASP A 190 -8.27 -7.02 15.23
CA ASP A 190 -8.36 -8.15 16.15
C ASP A 190 -9.17 -7.83 17.44
N GLY A 191 -10.23 -7.02 17.29
CA GLY A 191 -11.10 -6.59 18.39
C GLY A 191 -10.58 -5.43 19.23
N VAL A 192 -9.36 -4.95 18.97
CA VAL A 192 -8.75 -3.79 19.66
C VAL A 192 -9.04 -2.53 18.86
N GLN A 193 -9.70 -1.55 19.50
CA GLN A 193 -9.93 -0.23 18.91
C GLN A 193 -8.60 0.52 18.81
N LEU A 194 -8.35 1.12 17.64
CA LEU A 194 -7.15 1.90 17.40
C LEU A 194 -7.41 3.36 17.79
N THR A 195 -6.63 3.88 18.74
CA THR A 195 -6.69 5.29 19.12
C THR A 195 -6.33 6.19 17.93
N ARG A 196 -6.99 7.33 17.80
CA ARG A 196 -6.85 8.24 16.66
C ARG A 196 -6.31 9.59 17.11
N TYR A 197 -5.00 9.70 17.19
CA TYR A 197 -4.36 10.95 17.59
C TYR A 197 -4.40 11.96 16.45
N LYS A 198 -4.82 13.19 16.76
CA LYS A 198 -4.83 14.32 15.83
C LYS A 198 -3.44 14.59 15.28
N GLU A 199 -2.43 14.54 16.15
CA GLU A 199 -1.01 14.75 15.83
C GLU A 199 -0.21 13.52 16.27
N SER A 200 0.88 13.71 17.02
CA SER A 200 1.68 12.62 17.58
C SER A 200 0.93 11.84 18.67
N LYS A 201 1.50 10.69 19.06
CA LYS A 201 0.96 9.83 20.13
C LYS A 201 0.74 10.61 21.42
N GLY A 202 -0.47 10.53 21.97
CA GLY A 202 -0.85 11.19 23.23
C GLY A 202 -1.42 12.60 23.05
N SER A 203 -1.50 13.11 21.82
CA SER A 203 -2.24 14.34 21.50
C SER A 203 -3.77 14.14 21.61
N GLU A 204 -4.54 15.16 21.24
CA GLU A 204 -6.02 15.09 21.17
C GLU A 204 -6.47 13.84 20.40
N GLU A 205 -7.37 13.05 21.00
CA GLU A 205 -8.01 11.93 20.32
C GLU A 205 -9.22 12.44 19.51
N LEU A 206 -9.21 12.18 18.22
CA LEU A 206 -10.30 12.54 17.32
C LEU A 206 -11.39 11.47 17.33
N PRO A 207 -12.68 11.86 17.40
CA PRO A 207 -13.78 10.91 17.37
C PRO A 207 -13.94 10.28 15.97
N VAL A 208 -14.63 9.14 15.93
CA VAL A 208 -15.11 8.53 14.68
C VAL A 208 -16.07 9.50 13.97
N GLY A 209 -15.95 9.62 12.65
CA GLY A 209 -16.73 10.57 11.85
C GLY A 209 -16.26 12.02 11.99
N TRP A 210 -15.10 12.27 12.60
CA TRP A 210 -14.51 13.60 12.64
C TRP A 210 -14.19 14.12 11.23
N VAL A 211 -14.55 15.38 11.00
CA VAL A 211 -14.21 16.15 9.79
C VAL A 211 -13.81 17.56 10.25
N ALA A 212 -12.72 18.08 9.70
CA ALA A 212 -12.23 19.41 10.00
C ALA A 212 -13.27 20.48 9.61
N GLN A 213 -13.32 21.56 10.39
CA GLN A 213 -14.25 22.66 10.15
C GLN A 213 -14.07 23.29 8.75
N SER A 214 -12.81 23.39 8.27
CA SER A 214 -12.50 23.88 6.93
C SER A 214 -13.23 23.09 5.83
N ILE A 215 -13.27 21.76 5.93
CA ILE A 215 -13.97 20.90 4.98
C ILE A 215 -15.49 21.06 5.11
N LEU A 216 -16.01 21.17 6.33
CA LEU A 216 -17.44 21.42 6.55
C LEU A 216 -17.87 22.77 5.94
N ASP A 217 -17.05 23.79 6.06
CA ASP A 217 -17.31 25.12 5.52
C ASP A 217 -17.23 25.13 3.99
N LEU A 218 -16.23 24.45 3.41
CA LEU A 218 -16.13 24.24 1.96
C LEU A 218 -17.38 23.53 1.41
N ARG A 219 -17.86 22.49 2.09
CA ARG A 219 -19.07 21.74 1.71
C ARG A 219 -20.33 22.61 1.75
N LYS A 220 -20.42 23.56 2.68
CA LYS A 220 -21.54 24.51 2.77
C LYS A 220 -21.43 25.60 1.69
N GLY A 221 -20.26 26.19 1.51
CA GLY A 221 -20.04 27.29 0.55
C GLY A 221 -20.17 26.87 -0.91
N GLY A 222 -19.82 25.62 -1.25
CA GLY A 222 -20.04 25.04 -2.59
C GLY A 222 -21.52 24.95 -2.98
N ALA A 223 -22.41 24.75 -2.00
CA ALA A 223 -23.85 24.74 -2.24
C ALA A 223 -24.44 26.13 -2.56
N GLU A 224 -23.73 27.21 -2.20
CA GLU A 224 -24.22 28.59 -2.36
C GLU A 224 -23.60 29.36 -3.54
N THR A 225 -22.40 28.97 -4.02
CA THR A 225 -21.63 29.82 -4.95
C THR A 225 -21.31 29.22 -6.33
N GLY A 226 -21.51 27.92 -6.57
CA GLY A 226 -21.31 27.31 -7.90
C GLY A 226 -19.97 27.65 -8.55
N SER A 227 -18.90 27.80 -7.74
CA SER A 227 -17.61 28.29 -8.20
C SER A 227 -16.89 27.26 -9.08
N ALA A 228 -16.36 27.70 -10.23
CA ALA A 228 -15.63 26.89 -11.22
C ALA A 228 -14.42 26.09 -10.66
N ASN A 229 -13.89 26.43 -9.48
CA ASN A 229 -12.85 25.65 -8.80
C ASN A 229 -13.34 24.30 -8.22
N GLU A 230 -14.64 23.98 -8.28
CA GLU A 230 -15.19 22.69 -7.84
C GLU A 230 -15.17 21.58 -8.93
N GLU A 231 -14.69 21.89 -10.13
CA GLU A 231 -14.70 20.96 -11.27
C GLU A 231 -13.47 20.06 -11.37
N GLN A 232 -12.44 20.32 -10.57
CA GLN A 232 -11.23 19.49 -10.52
C GLN A 232 -10.77 19.19 -9.08
N LEU A 233 -10.38 17.94 -8.83
CA LEU A 233 -9.69 17.53 -7.61
C LEU A 233 -8.18 17.46 -7.88
N GLN A 234 -7.41 18.31 -7.22
CA GLN A 234 -5.97 18.40 -7.42
C GLN A 234 -5.23 17.24 -6.75
N ALA A 235 -4.11 16.85 -7.33
CA ALA A 235 -3.22 15.83 -6.81
C ALA A 235 -1.76 16.22 -7.03
N HIS A 236 -0.92 15.93 -6.04
CA HIS A 236 0.51 16.20 -6.14
C HIS A 236 1.32 15.24 -5.27
N CYS A 237 2.56 14.98 -5.69
CA CYS A 237 3.54 14.36 -4.79
C CYS A 237 4.20 15.42 -3.89
N HIS A 238 4.92 14.96 -2.87
CA HIS A 238 5.52 15.85 -1.87
C HIS A 238 6.57 16.82 -2.46
N CYS A 239 7.34 16.38 -3.45
CA CYS A 239 8.34 17.24 -4.09
C CYS A 239 7.78 18.15 -5.20
N GLY A 240 6.49 18.04 -5.54
CA GLY A 240 5.86 18.81 -6.61
C GLY A 240 6.27 18.44 -8.04
N ALA A 241 7.18 17.49 -8.24
CA ALA A 241 7.60 17.07 -9.59
C ALA A 241 6.49 16.36 -10.37
N VAL A 242 5.58 15.69 -9.66
CA VAL A 242 4.38 15.07 -10.21
C VAL A 242 3.17 15.82 -9.66
N THR A 243 2.39 16.39 -10.57
CA THR A 243 1.12 17.08 -10.31
C THR A 243 0.13 16.75 -11.41
N PHE A 244 -1.14 16.63 -11.06
CA PHE A 244 -2.25 16.41 -11.99
C PHE A 244 -3.56 16.76 -11.29
N ALA A 245 -4.67 16.75 -12.03
CA ALA A 245 -5.99 16.82 -11.43
C ALA A 245 -6.91 15.74 -12.03
N ILE A 246 -8.01 15.45 -11.35
CA ILE A 246 -9.11 14.67 -11.93
C ILE A 246 -10.35 15.55 -12.13
N THR A 247 -11.04 15.37 -13.25
CA THR A 247 -12.32 16.07 -13.51
C THR A 247 -13.50 15.23 -13.05
N ARG A 248 -14.68 15.85 -12.94
CA ARG A 248 -15.94 15.11 -12.76
C ARG A 248 -16.18 14.13 -13.91
N PRO A 249 -16.99 13.07 -13.69
CA PRO A 249 -17.40 12.21 -14.78
C PRO A 249 -18.03 12.99 -15.92
N SER A 250 -17.65 12.65 -17.14
CA SER A 250 -18.10 13.25 -18.39
C SER A 250 -18.44 12.15 -19.40
N ASP A 251 -18.81 12.52 -20.62
CA ASP A 251 -19.05 11.53 -21.69
C ASP A 251 -17.81 10.68 -21.96
N ALA A 252 -16.61 11.29 -21.92
CA ALA A 252 -15.33 10.59 -22.04
C ALA A 252 -15.15 9.50 -20.97
N SER A 253 -15.81 9.63 -19.81
CA SER A 253 -15.72 8.64 -18.74
C SER A 253 -16.43 7.32 -19.06
N ARG A 254 -17.22 7.28 -20.13
CA ARG A 254 -17.98 6.10 -20.59
C ARG A 254 -17.25 5.32 -21.68
N GLU A 255 -16.22 5.90 -22.29
CA GLU A 255 -15.47 5.29 -23.40
C GLU A 255 -14.64 4.06 -22.98
N PRO A 256 -13.96 4.03 -21.81
CA PRO A 256 -13.22 2.86 -21.38
C PRO A 256 -14.09 1.61 -21.28
N THR A 257 -13.49 0.44 -21.44
CA THR A 257 -14.07 -0.87 -21.14
C THR A 257 -13.09 -1.59 -20.23
N SER A 258 -13.60 -2.32 -19.24
CA SER A 258 -12.72 -3.00 -18.29
C SER A 258 -13.40 -4.19 -17.64
N ALA A 259 -12.65 -5.29 -17.50
CA ALA A 259 -13.04 -6.41 -16.65
C ALA A 259 -13.30 -5.93 -15.21
N TYR A 260 -14.13 -6.65 -14.46
CA TYR A 260 -14.32 -6.31 -13.06
C TYR A 260 -13.00 -6.49 -12.29
N PRO A 261 -12.64 -5.56 -11.39
CA PRO A 261 -11.52 -5.72 -10.50
C PRO A 261 -11.87 -6.76 -9.42
N ASP A 262 -10.85 -7.33 -8.78
CA ASP A 262 -11.03 -8.23 -7.64
C ASP A 262 -11.85 -7.57 -6.50
N LEU A 263 -11.80 -6.24 -6.40
CA LEU A 263 -12.62 -5.44 -5.49
C LEU A 263 -14.12 -5.71 -5.63
N LEU A 264 -14.62 -5.92 -6.85
CA LEU A 264 -16.04 -6.15 -7.14
C LEU A 264 -16.36 -7.63 -7.42
N CYS A 265 -15.42 -8.35 -8.01
CA CYS A 265 -15.54 -9.78 -8.31
C CYS A 265 -14.27 -10.50 -7.82
N PRO A 266 -14.27 -11.11 -6.63
CA PRO A 266 -13.11 -11.81 -6.09
C PRO A 266 -12.59 -12.87 -7.06
N TYR A 267 -11.31 -12.81 -7.43
CA TYR A 267 -10.76 -13.63 -8.51
C TYR A 267 -10.58 -15.11 -8.15
N ASP A 268 -10.50 -15.43 -6.86
CA ASP A 268 -10.36 -16.79 -6.35
C ASP A 268 -11.66 -17.61 -6.42
N VAL A 269 -12.82 -16.94 -6.39
CA VAL A 269 -14.14 -17.61 -6.36
C VAL A 269 -15.07 -17.20 -7.51
N SER A 270 -14.76 -16.15 -8.28
CA SER A 270 -15.61 -15.70 -9.39
C SER A 270 -15.25 -16.39 -10.71
N HIS A 271 -16.28 -16.77 -11.47
CA HIS A 271 -16.09 -17.36 -12.79
C HIS A 271 -15.56 -16.31 -13.79
N LEU A 272 -14.67 -16.73 -14.70
CA LEU A 272 -14.02 -15.84 -15.69
C LEU A 272 -15.02 -15.10 -16.58
N SER A 273 -16.14 -15.73 -16.95
CA SER A 273 -17.19 -15.08 -17.74
C SER A 273 -17.85 -13.89 -17.03
N LYS A 274 -17.94 -13.93 -15.70
CA LYS A 274 -18.42 -12.79 -14.90
C LYS A 274 -17.35 -11.70 -14.85
N ILE A 275 -16.11 -12.08 -14.53
CA ILE A 275 -14.97 -11.15 -14.44
C ILE A 275 -14.77 -10.38 -15.75
N ALA A 276 -14.95 -11.05 -16.89
CA ALA A 276 -14.78 -10.47 -18.22
C ALA A 276 -15.67 -9.24 -18.49
N ASN A 277 -16.74 -9.03 -17.72
CA ASN A 277 -17.66 -7.89 -17.88
C ASN A 277 -18.19 -7.78 -19.32
N SER A 278 -18.79 -8.86 -19.84
CA SER A 278 -19.25 -8.91 -21.24
C SER A 278 -20.39 -7.93 -21.56
N GLN A 279 -21.04 -7.36 -20.53
CA GLN A 279 -22.06 -6.31 -20.68
C GLN A 279 -21.47 -4.90 -20.65
N ASP A 280 -20.14 -4.79 -20.50
CA ASP A 280 -19.41 -3.53 -20.48
C ASP A 280 -19.97 -2.53 -19.45
N GLU A 281 -20.27 -3.02 -18.25
CA GLU A 281 -20.70 -2.17 -17.15
C GLU A 281 -19.58 -1.20 -16.78
N LYS A 282 -19.90 0.09 -16.74
CA LYS A 282 -18.98 1.17 -16.35
C LYS A 282 -18.87 1.25 -14.84
N TRP A 283 -18.37 0.18 -14.22
CA TRP A 283 -18.38 -0.05 -12.78
C TRP A 283 -17.60 0.98 -11.96
N TRP A 284 -16.72 1.75 -12.60
CA TRP A 284 -16.02 2.88 -11.98
C TRP A 284 -16.91 4.11 -11.82
N LEU A 285 -18.02 4.24 -12.54
CA LEU A 285 -18.92 5.39 -12.45
C LEU A 285 -19.92 5.24 -11.30
N ARG A 286 -20.07 6.29 -10.52
CA ARG A 286 -20.85 6.28 -9.27
C ARG A 286 -21.88 7.42 -9.22
N PRO A 287 -23.12 7.16 -8.76
CA PRO A 287 -23.64 5.85 -8.34
C PRO A 287 -23.80 4.87 -9.53
N PRO A 288 -23.82 3.55 -9.29
CA PRO A 288 -23.90 2.55 -10.36
C PRO A 288 -25.14 2.75 -11.24
N HIS A 289 -25.00 2.50 -12.55
CA HIS A 289 -26.07 2.62 -13.56
C HIS A 289 -26.69 4.02 -13.72
N SER A 290 -26.10 5.05 -13.11
CA SER A 290 -26.55 6.43 -13.30
C SER A 290 -26.30 6.93 -14.72
N VAL A 291 -27.27 7.66 -15.27
CA VAL A 291 -27.10 8.45 -16.51
C VAL A 291 -26.24 9.69 -16.27
N THR A 292 -26.23 10.22 -15.05
CA THR A 292 -25.43 11.38 -14.62
C THR A 292 -24.57 10.99 -13.41
N PRO A 293 -23.51 10.19 -13.59
CA PRO A 293 -22.59 9.86 -12.52
C PRO A 293 -21.84 11.11 -12.07
N THR A 294 -21.54 11.20 -10.78
CA THR A 294 -20.87 12.37 -10.18
C THR A 294 -19.57 12.02 -9.48
N LYS A 295 -19.31 10.73 -9.29
CA LYS A 295 -18.17 10.18 -8.56
C LYS A 295 -17.52 9.01 -9.30
N TYR A 296 -16.34 8.65 -8.85
CA TYR A 296 -15.64 7.44 -9.25
C TYR A 296 -15.58 6.40 -8.12
N LEU A 297 -15.44 5.13 -8.47
CA LEU A 297 -15.21 4.07 -7.50
C LEU A 297 -13.81 4.20 -6.90
N ALA A 298 -13.71 4.01 -5.59
CA ALA A 298 -12.44 3.83 -4.89
C ALA A 298 -12.45 2.58 -4.00
N GLY A 299 -11.28 2.05 -3.70
CA GLY A 299 -11.14 0.94 -2.77
C GLY A 299 -9.70 0.62 -2.41
N HIS A 300 -9.54 -0.28 -1.45
CA HIS A 300 -8.24 -0.73 -0.98
C HIS A 300 -7.81 -2.03 -1.65
N CYS A 301 -6.52 -2.19 -1.86
CA CYS A 301 -5.89 -3.40 -2.36
C CYS A 301 -4.74 -3.82 -1.45
N MET A 302 -4.73 -5.09 -1.05
CA MET A 302 -3.71 -5.70 -0.19
C MET A 302 -2.98 -6.85 -0.90
N CYS A 303 -2.97 -6.85 -2.24
CA CYS A 303 -2.26 -7.88 -2.99
C CYS A 303 -0.74 -7.75 -2.81
N ARG A 304 -0.02 -8.87 -2.97
CA ARG A 304 1.45 -8.90 -2.88
C ARG A 304 2.12 -7.87 -3.80
N SER A 305 1.59 -7.64 -5.00
CA SER A 305 2.20 -6.71 -5.96
C SER A 305 2.09 -5.26 -5.48
N CYS A 306 0.91 -4.81 -5.08
CA CYS A 306 0.73 -3.47 -4.51
C CYS A 306 1.59 -3.29 -3.27
N ARG A 307 1.57 -4.28 -2.37
CA ARG A 307 2.37 -4.25 -1.15
C ARG A 307 3.86 -4.06 -1.40
N LEU A 308 4.45 -4.88 -2.27
CA LEU A 308 5.89 -4.85 -2.53
C LEU A 308 6.32 -3.73 -3.47
N ASN A 309 5.38 -3.08 -4.17
CA ASN A 309 5.69 -1.94 -5.04
C ASN A 309 5.56 -0.59 -4.32
N SER A 310 4.64 -0.47 -3.36
CA SER A 310 4.56 0.73 -2.50
C SER A 310 5.51 0.65 -1.31
N GLY A 311 5.74 -0.57 -0.79
CA GLY A 311 6.41 -0.78 0.50
C GLY A 311 5.44 -0.87 1.69
N PHE A 312 4.14 -0.73 1.47
CA PHE A 312 3.13 -0.64 2.53
C PHE A 312 2.01 -1.67 2.35
N GLU A 313 1.37 -2.08 3.44
CA GLU A 313 0.46 -3.23 3.47
C GLU A 313 -0.84 -3.03 2.68
N VAL A 314 -1.26 -1.78 2.50
CA VAL A 314 -2.48 -1.41 1.79
C VAL A 314 -2.18 -0.30 0.80
N GLN A 315 -2.76 -0.40 -0.40
CA GLN A 315 -2.77 0.65 -1.40
C GLN A 315 -4.22 1.05 -1.69
N SER A 316 -4.52 2.34 -1.62
CA SER A 316 -5.82 2.89 -1.99
C SER A 316 -5.80 3.37 -3.43
N TRP A 317 -6.76 2.90 -4.22
CA TRP A 317 -6.92 3.24 -5.64
C TRP A 317 -8.28 3.90 -5.88
N ALA A 318 -8.29 4.94 -6.71
CA ALA A 318 -9.47 5.44 -7.41
C ALA A 318 -9.40 5.00 -8.88
N TYR A 319 -10.51 4.55 -9.47
CA TYR A 319 -10.54 4.06 -10.85
C TYR A 319 -11.06 5.17 -11.76
N ILE A 320 -10.15 5.84 -12.48
CA ILE A 320 -10.41 7.06 -13.22
C ILE A 320 -10.09 6.85 -14.70
N PRO A 321 -10.99 7.19 -15.63
CA PRO A 321 -10.68 7.23 -17.05
C PRO A 321 -9.53 8.20 -17.37
N LEU A 322 -8.60 7.85 -18.26
CA LEU A 322 -7.43 8.66 -18.62
C LEU A 322 -7.86 10.03 -19.16
N GLY A 323 -8.96 10.09 -19.93
CA GLY A 323 -9.56 11.33 -20.39
C GLY A 323 -10.05 12.27 -19.29
N ASN A 324 -10.16 11.79 -18.05
CA ASN A 324 -10.52 12.57 -16.87
C ASN A 324 -9.34 12.81 -15.91
N ILE A 325 -8.12 12.46 -16.32
CA ILE A 325 -6.88 12.79 -15.61
C ILE A 325 -6.17 13.86 -16.43
N VAL A 326 -6.12 15.07 -15.93
CA VAL A 326 -5.71 16.26 -16.68
C VAL A 326 -4.45 16.89 -16.11
N ALA A 327 -3.70 17.60 -16.95
CA ALA A 327 -2.64 18.47 -16.48
C ALA A 327 -3.21 19.53 -15.53
N PRO A 328 -2.49 19.89 -14.45
CA PRO A 328 -3.03 20.72 -13.37
C PRO A 328 -3.52 22.06 -13.89
N HIS A 329 -4.71 22.48 -13.42
CA HIS A 329 -5.37 23.73 -13.81
C HIS A 329 -5.67 23.87 -15.31
N THR A 330 -5.76 22.75 -16.03
CA THR A 330 -6.18 22.68 -17.44
C THR A 330 -7.18 21.55 -17.62
N ASP A 331 -7.88 21.51 -18.75
CA ASP A 331 -8.74 20.38 -19.12
C ASP A 331 -8.06 19.44 -20.14
N VAL A 332 -6.72 19.51 -20.25
CA VAL A 332 -5.95 18.70 -21.21
C VAL A 332 -5.59 17.36 -20.55
N PRO A 333 -6.08 16.22 -21.05
CA PRO A 333 -5.72 14.92 -20.50
C PRO A 333 -4.21 14.66 -20.57
N ILE A 334 -3.68 14.00 -19.54
CA ILE A 334 -2.28 13.55 -19.55
C ILE A 334 -2.09 12.36 -20.49
N CYS A 335 -0.89 12.20 -21.03
CA CYS A 335 -0.50 11.01 -21.75
C CYS A 335 0.38 10.12 -20.86
N LEU A 336 0.11 8.82 -20.76
CA LEU A 336 0.98 7.89 -20.01
C LEU A 336 1.78 6.95 -20.94
N GLU A 337 1.20 6.65 -22.11
CA GLU A 337 1.75 5.70 -23.07
C GLU A 337 2.96 6.27 -23.82
N ASP A 338 2.84 7.49 -24.36
CA ASP A 338 3.94 8.17 -25.06
C ASP A 338 4.93 8.78 -24.05
N GLU A 339 6.15 8.25 -24.02
CA GLU A 339 7.22 8.73 -23.14
C GLU A 339 7.57 10.21 -23.35
N SER A 340 7.44 10.74 -24.57
CA SER A 340 7.74 12.14 -24.88
C SER A 340 6.68 13.11 -24.36
N GLN A 341 5.46 12.62 -24.09
CA GLN A 341 4.34 13.39 -23.59
C GLN A 341 3.98 13.06 -22.14
N ARG A 342 4.65 12.06 -21.55
CA ARG A 342 4.44 11.64 -20.16
C ARG A 342 4.74 12.80 -19.21
N PRO A 343 3.89 13.05 -18.19
CA PRO A 343 4.16 14.08 -17.20
C PRO A 343 5.58 13.96 -16.63
N SER A 344 6.28 15.09 -16.65
CA SER A 344 7.66 15.16 -16.16
C SER A 344 7.76 14.65 -14.73
N GLY A 345 8.88 14.03 -14.37
CA GLY A 345 9.09 13.50 -13.02
C GLY A 345 8.49 12.12 -12.77
N LEU A 346 7.57 11.63 -13.62
CA LEU A 346 7.14 10.23 -13.58
C LEU A 346 8.25 9.31 -14.10
N LYS A 347 8.46 8.20 -13.39
CA LYS A 347 9.19 7.03 -13.83
C LYS A 347 8.22 5.87 -14.00
N GLN A 348 8.35 5.19 -15.13
CA GLN A 348 7.55 4.02 -15.46
C GLN A 348 8.26 2.74 -15.04
N TYR A 349 7.52 1.82 -14.43
CA TYR A 349 7.95 0.46 -14.11
C TYR A 349 6.96 -0.57 -14.64
N ILE A 350 7.47 -1.58 -15.35
CA ILE A 350 6.68 -2.70 -15.85
C ILE A 350 6.57 -3.75 -14.74
N SER A 351 5.47 -3.73 -14.01
CA SER A 351 5.21 -4.67 -12.90
C SER A 351 4.91 -6.08 -13.38
N SER A 352 4.37 -6.22 -14.59
CA SER A 352 4.20 -7.47 -15.34
C SER A 352 3.93 -7.14 -16.80
N PRO A 353 4.05 -8.09 -17.75
CA PRO A 353 3.86 -7.79 -19.18
C PRO A 353 2.54 -7.04 -19.44
N GLY A 354 2.64 -5.85 -20.04
CA GLY A 354 1.51 -4.97 -20.35
C GLY A 354 0.90 -4.25 -19.16
N LYS A 355 1.46 -4.33 -17.95
CA LYS A 355 0.95 -3.69 -16.72
C LYS A 355 1.99 -2.75 -16.12
N TYR A 356 1.68 -1.47 -16.19
CA TYR A 356 2.59 -0.37 -15.91
C TYR A 356 2.25 0.28 -14.57
N ARG A 357 3.28 0.75 -13.88
CA ARG A 357 3.21 1.57 -12.68
C ARG A 357 4.00 2.83 -12.91
N GLU A 358 3.43 3.96 -12.51
CA GLU A 358 4.07 5.27 -12.62
C GLU A 358 4.27 5.85 -11.22
N PHE A 359 5.46 6.37 -10.95
CA PHE A 359 5.80 6.95 -9.66
C PHE A 359 6.71 8.16 -9.81
N CYS A 360 6.73 9.04 -8.82
CA CYS A 360 7.65 10.17 -8.82
C CYS A 360 9.10 9.68 -8.66
N GLY A 361 9.95 9.97 -9.65
CA GLY A 361 11.35 9.57 -9.66
C GLY A 361 12.21 10.22 -8.57
N THR A 362 11.71 11.29 -7.93
CA THR A 362 12.40 12.05 -6.89
C THR A 362 12.00 11.60 -5.49
N CYS A 363 10.71 11.59 -5.14
CA CYS A 363 10.25 11.23 -3.79
C CYS A 363 9.72 9.80 -3.65
N GLY A 364 9.53 9.07 -4.76
CA GLY A 364 9.07 7.68 -4.75
C GLY A 364 7.55 7.53 -4.60
N ALA A 365 6.79 8.62 -4.69
CA ALA A 365 5.34 8.55 -4.53
C ALA A 365 4.70 7.77 -5.69
N SER A 366 3.98 6.70 -5.38
CA SER A 366 3.19 5.96 -6.38
C SER A 366 2.05 6.85 -6.89
N ALA A 367 1.87 6.92 -8.21
CA ALA A 367 0.87 7.78 -8.84
C ALA A 367 -0.18 6.95 -9.59
N PHE A 368 0.25 6.12 -10.53
CA PHE A 368 -0.68 5.41 -11.43
C PHE A 368 -0.36 3.92 -11.54
N TRP A 369 -1.40 3.13 -11.77
CA TRP A 369 -1.29 1.78 -12.34
C TRP A 369 -2.24 1.69 -13.53
N TRP A 370 -1.77 1.13 -14.65
CA TRP A 370 -2.55 1.02 -15.87
C TRP A 370 -2.10 -0.19 -16.71
N GLN A 371 -2.93 -0.61 -17.65
CA GLN A 371 -2.69 -1.78 -18.49
C GLN A 371 -2.80 -1.40 -19.98
N ALA A 372 -1.80 -1.80 -20.79
CA ALA A 372 -1.86 -1.62 -22.24
C ALA A 372 -2.98 -2.44 -22.87
N GLY A 373 -3.62 -1.87 -23.89
CA GLY A 373 -4.69 -2.53 -24.66
C GLY A 373 -6.04 -2.63 -23.94
N VAL A 374 -6.15 -2.15 -22.71
CA VAL A 374 -7.44 -1.82 -22.07
C VAL A 374 -7.64 -0.32 -22.29
N PRO A 375 -8.71 0.13 -22.94
CA PRO A 375 -8.87 1.56 -23.22
C PRO A 375 -8.98 2.31 -21.90
N ASP A 376 -7.96 3.12 -21.62
CA ASP A 376 -7.98 4.33 -20.80
C ASP A 376 -8.60 4.25 -19.40
N LEU A 377 -8.63 3.11 -18.69
CA LEU A 377 -8.96 3.09 -17.26
C LEU A 377 -7.71 2.98 -16.38
N VAL A 378 -7.46 4.02 -15.58
CA VAL A 378 -6.26 4.15 -14.74
C VAL A 378 -6.62 4.03 -13.27
N SER A 379 -5.82 3.28 -12.52
CA SER A 379 -5.87 3.31 -11.05
C SER A 379 -4.99 4.44 -10.54
N VAL A 380 -5.59 5.43 -9.88
CA VAL A 380 -4.93 6.62 -9.33
C VAL A 380 -4.71 6.47 -7.83
N SER A 381 -3.49 6.72 -7.36
CA SER A 381 -3.13 6.63 -5.94
C SER A 381 -3.81 7.74 -5.14
N VAL A 382 -4.78 7.37 -4.30
CA VAL A 382 -5.59 8.33 -3.52
C VAL A 382 -4.75 9.14 -2.54
N GLY A 383 -3.59 8.62 -2.10
CA GLY A 383 -2.68 9.34 -1.21
C GLY A 383 -2.07 10.62 -1.81
N LEU A 384 -2.25 10.88 -3.12
CA LEU A 384 -1.78 12.10 -3.76
C LEU A 384 -2.81 13.23 -3.82
N PHE A 385 -4.10 12.95 -3.59
CA PHE A 385 -5.13 13.99 -3.65
C PHE A 385 -4.91 15.02 -2.55
N ASP A 386 -5.04 16.29 -2.91
CA ASP A 386 -4.93 17.40 -1.99
C ASP A 386 -6.12 17.38 -1.02
N GLU A 387 -5.82 17.13 0.25
CA GLU A 387 -6.80 17.13 1.33
C GLU A 387 -7.56 18.45 1.45
N ASN A 388 -6.99 19.57 1.02
CA ASN A 388 -7.65 20.87 1.14
C ASN A 388 -8.81 21.02 0.16
N ASN A 389 -8.94 20.15 -0.84
CA ASN A 389 -10.06 20.16 -1.77
C ASN A 389 -11.32 19.47 -1.19
N ASP A 390 -11.19 18.34 -0.48
CA ASP A 390 -12.33 17.60 0.09
C ASP A 390 -11.99 16.56 1.19
N GLY A 391 -10.83 16.72 1.83
CA GLY A 391 -10.24 15.74 2.74
C GLY A 391 -9.50 14.61 2.00
N ALA A 392 -8.69 13.86 2.72
CA ALA A 392 -7.83 12.82 2.15
C ALA A 392 -8.62 11.66 1.48
N ARG A 393 -9.86 11.38 1.91
CA ARG A 393 -10.74 10.38 1.29
C ARG A 393 -11.54 10.93 0.10
N ALA A 394 -11.60 12.26 -0.07
CA ALA A 394 -12.27 12.95 -1.17
C ALA A 394 -13.68 12.41 -1.49
N GLU A 395 -14.53 12.26 -0.48
CA GLU A 395 -15.81 11.53 -0.57
C GLU A 395 -16.87 12.22 -1.44
N ARG A 396 -16.73 13.50 -1.79
CA ARG A 396 -17.54 14.16 -2.83
C ARG A 396 -17.15 13.71 -4.23
N TRP A 397 -15.95 13.17 -4.42
CA TRP A 397 -15.38 12.71 -5.70
C TRP A 397 -15.35 11.20 -5.83
N LEU A 398 -15.16 10.52 -4.71
CA LEU A 398 -14.96 9.08 -4.65
C LEU A 398 -16.09 8.43 -3.86
N GLU A 399 -16.57 7.30 -4.35
CA GLU A 399 -17.41 6.39 -3.58
C GLU A 399 -16.60 5.15 -3.22
N TRP A 400 -16.37 4.96 -1.93
CA TRP A 400 -15.57 3.85 -1.40
C TRP A 400 -16.37 2.55 -1.40
N HIS A 401 -15.78 1.49 -1.95
CA HIS A 401 -16.39 0.17 -1.94
C HIS A 401 -16.43 -0.40 -0.52
N LYS A 402 -17.64 -0.65 0.00
CA LYS A 402 -17.85 -1.02 1.41
C LYS A 402 -17.78 -2.51 1.71
N ALA A 403 -17.92 -3.36 0.70
CA ALA A 403 -18.16 -4.80 0.92
C ALA A 403 -16.88 -5.64 0.92
N ARG A 404 -15.74 -5.11 0.46
CA ARG A 404 -14.51 -5.89 0.28
C ARG A 404 -13.26 -5.02 0.24
N VAL A 405 -12.16 -5.58 0.76
CA VAL A 405 -10.79 -5.15 0.43
C VAL A 405 -10.24 -6.08 -0.65
N SER A 406 -9.71 -5.51 -1.73
CA SER A 406 -9.21 -6.32 -2.85
C SER A 406 -8.00 -7.16 -2.43
N PHE A 407 -8.05 -8.43 -2.81
CA PHE A 407 -7.07 -9.48 -2.51
C PHE A 407 -6.81 -9.65 -1.01
N GLN A 408 -7.83 -9.45 -0.17
CA GLN A 408 -7.69 -9.63 1.28
C GLN A 408 -7.22 -11.04 1.67
N GLU A 409 -7.56 -12.05 0.86
CA GLU A 409 -7.08 -13.43 0.97
C GLU A 409 -5.60 -13.61 0.63
N LYS A 410 -4.92 -12.56 0.14
CA LYS A 410 -3.45 -12.51 -0.07
C LYS A 410 -2.72 -11.53 0.84
N ALA A 411 -3.44 -10.83 1.74
CA ALA A 411 -2.86 -9.87 2.65
C ALA A 411 -1.83 -10.52 3.59
N LEU A 412 -0.69 -9.84 3.79
CA LEU A 412 0.32 -10.27 4.77
C LEU A 412 -0.22 -10.18 6.20
N SER A 413 -0.91 -9.09 6.52
CA SER A 413 -1.61 -8.89 7.78
C SER A 413 -3.09 -9.20 7.63
N ARG A 414 -3.51 -10.38 8.13
CA ARG A 414 -4.91 -10.81 8.13
C ARG A 414 -5.80 -9.94 9.01
N GLY A 415 -5.30 -9.55 10.17
CA GLY A 415 -6.01 -8.67 11.11
C GLY A 415 -6.30 -7.31 10.49
N MET A 416 -5.33 -6.72 9.78
CA MET A 416 -5.53 -5.44 9.06
C MET A 416 -6.55 -5.57 7.92
N ALA A 417 -6.49 -6.64 7.12
CA ALA A 417 -7.48 -6.90 6.08
C ALA A 417 -8.90 -6.98 6.64
N LYS A 418 -9.09 -7.76 7.71
CA LYS A 418 -10.38 -7.89 8.41
C LYS A 418 -10.84 -6.55 9.00
N GLY A 419 -9.94 -5.82 9.64
CA GLY A 419 -10.21 -4.52 10.25
C GLY A 419 -10.65 -3.46 9.23
N LEU A 420 -10.02 -3.45 8.05
CA LEU A 420 -10.44 -2.59 6.93
C LEU A 420 -11.81 -2.99 6.39
N GLU A 421 -12.05 -4.28 6.15
CA GLU A 421 -13.35 -4.75 5.66
C GLU A 421 -14.48 -4.43 6.65
N ASP A 422 -14.25 -4.59 7.95
CA ASP A 422 -15.22 -4.27 8.99
C ASP A 422 -15.45 -2.77 9.12
N GLY A 423 -14.39 -1.96 9.09
CA GLY A 423 -14.51 -0.50 9.18
C GLY A 423 -15.22 0.12 7.98
N LEU A 424 -14.94 -0.37 6.76
CA LEU A 424 -15.62 0.06 5.53
C LEU A 424 -17.14 -0.14 5.57
N LYS A 425 -17.63 -1.23 6.18
CA LYS A 425 -19.08 -1.49 6.37
C LYS A 425 -19.77 -0.48 7.29
N LEU A 426 -18.99 0.27 8.09
CA LEU A 426 -19.47 1.25 9.07
C LEU A 426 -19.30 2.70 8.60
N THR A 427 -18.70 2.92 7.44
CA THR A 427 -18.59 4.23 6.76
C THR A 427 -19.71 4.41 5.76
#